data_AF-V4XR33-F1
#
_entry.id   AF-V4XR33-F1
#
_cell.length_a   1.000
_cell.length_b   1.000
_cell.length_c   1.000
_cell.angle_alpha   90.00
_cell.angle_beta   90.00
_cell.angle_gamma   90.00
#
_symmetry.space_group_name_H-M   'P 1'
#
loop_
_entity.id
_entity.type
_entity.pdbx_description
1 polymer ?
#
loop_
_entity_poly.entity_id
_entity_poly.type
_entity_poly.pdbx_seq_one_letter_code
_entity_poly.pdbx_strand_id
1 'polypeptide(L)'
;MGFMLVAAEAVLRGALEREESRGAHYRSDYPDVDPAWRQNLYFESADVGGMRHYTDSVAEPSEAVQAALDEGHELDYHQLE
;
A
#
# COMPACT_ATOMS: atom_id res chain seq x y z
N MET A 1 15.42 -19.72 1.57
CA MET A 1 14.27 -19.88 2.48
C MET A 1 13.98 -18.62 3.31
N GLY A 2 14.98 -17.84 3.75
CA GLY A 2 14.75 -16.63 4.57
C GLY A 2 13.95 -15.49 3.91
N PHE A 3 14.11 -15.25 2.61
CA PHE A 3 13.45 -14.12 1.93
C PHE A 3 11.92 -14.19 1.92
N MET A 4 11.35 -15.39 1.78
CA MET A 4 9.88 -15.57 1.79
C MET A 4 9.29 -15.29 3.18
N LEU A 5 10.02 -15.58 4.26
CA LEU A 5 9.56 -15.30 5.62
C LEU A 5 9.54 -13.80 5.90
N VAL A 6 10.57 -13.07 5.47
CA VAL A 6 10.61 -11.61 5.60
C VAL A 6 9.46 -10.95 4.83
N ALA A 7 9.20 -11.39 3.60
CA ALA A 7 8.08 -10.88 2.81
C ALA A 7 6.72 -11.20 3.46
N ALA A 8 6.52 -12.45 3.90
CA ALA A 8 5.29 -12.86 4.57
C ALA A 8 5.04 -12.07 5.87
N GLU A 9 6.09 -11.82 6.65
CA GLU A 9 6.03 -11.02 7.87
C GLU A 9 5.61 -9.57 7.58
N ALA A 10 6.22 -8.92 6.58
CA ALA A 10 5.86 -7.56 6.19
C ALA A 10 4.39 -7.46 5.74
N VAL A 11 3.94 -8.41 4.92
CA VAL A 11 2.55 -8.47 4.44
C VAL A 11 1.57 -8.64 5.59
N LEU A 12 1.82 -9.60 6.50
CA LEU A 12 0.92 -9.88 7.62
C LEU A 12 0.90 -8.74 8.64
N ARG A 13 2.06 -8.13 8.96
CA ARG A 13 2.13 -6.97 9.85
C ARG A 13 1.42 -5.76 9.25
N GLY A 14 1.61 -5.50 7.95
CA GLY A 14 0.92 -4.41 7.25
C GLY A 14 -0.59 -4.61 7.19
N ALA A 15 -1.05 -5.84 6.95
CA ALA A 15 -2.46 -6.17 6.96
C ALA A 15 -3.11 -6.03 8.35
N LEU A 16 -2.36 -6.33 9.42
CA LEU A 16 -2.84 -6.16 10.80
C LEU A 16 -2.94 -4.68 11.20
N GLU A 17 -1.92 -3.88 10.85
CA GLU A 17 -1.84 -2.46 11.17
C GLU A 17 -2.89 -1.62 10.41
N ARG A 18 -3.17 -1.94 9.14
CA ARG A 18 -4.11 -1.18 8.31
C ARG A 18 -5.56 -1.48 8.70
N GLU A 19 -6.23 -0.50 9.30
CA GLU A 19 -7.64 -0.58 9.71
C GLU A 19 -8.59 0.07 8.68
N GLU A 20 -8.53 -0.36 7.42
CA GLU A 20 -9.51 -0.01 6.36
C GLU A 20 -9.57 -1.12 5.30
N SER A 21 -10.47 -0.99 4.32
CA SER A 21 -10.47 -1.79 3.10
C SER A 21 -10.18 -0.93 1.87
N ARG A 22 -9.18 -1.31 1.07
CA ARG A 22 -8.79 -0.59 -0.16
C ARG A 22 -8.10 -1.51 -1.16
N GLY A 23 -8.59 -1.53 -2.40
CA GLY A 23 -8.01 -2.33 -3.49
C GLY A 23 -8.00 -3.82 -3.14
N ALA A 24 -6.81 -4.45 -3.19
CA ALA A 24 -6.64 -5.87 -2.89
C ALA A 24 -6.67 -6.21 -1.38
N HIS A 25 -6.66 -5.22 -0.49
CA HIS A 25 -6.76 -5.43 0.96
C HIS A 25 -8.21 -5.21 1.41
N TYR A 26 -8.88 -6.27 1.86
CA TYR A 26 -10.25 -6.22 2.37
C TYR A 26 -10.31 -6.81 3.78
N ARG A 27 -11.03 -6.12 4.66
CA ARG A 27 -11.25 -6.46 6.05
C ARG A 27 -12.74 -6.34 6.38
N SER A 28 -13.35 -7.44 6.81
CA SER A 28 -14.78 -7.43 7.18
C SER A 28 -15.08 -6.62 8.43
N ASP A 29 -14.09 -6.44 9.31
CA ASP A 29 -14.16 -5.61 10.52
C ASP A 29 -13.89 -4.11 10.26
N TYR A 30 -13.30 -3.77 9.10
CA TYR A 30 -13.09 -2.41 8.61
C TYR A 30 -13.42 -2.35 7.10
N PRO A 31 -14.71 -2.47 6.71
CA PRO A 31 -15.12 -2.69 5.32
C PRO A 31 -15.00 -1.44 4.44
N ASP A 32 -14.93 -0.27 5.05
CA ASP A 32 -14.93 1.02 4.36
C ASP A 32 -13.51 1.58 4.19
N VAL A 33 -13.40 2.53 3.25
CA VAL A 33 -12.19 3.31 3.02
C VAL A 33 -12.09 4.42 4.07
N ASP A 34 -10.91 4.60 4.66
CA ASP A 34 -10.63 5.69 5.60
C ASP A 34 -9.65 6.70 4.98
N PRO A 35 -10.01 8.00 4.88
CA PRO A 35 -9.10 9.04 4.42
C PRO A 35 -7.78 9.13 5.20
N ALA A 36 -7.76 8.80 6.51
CA ALA A 36 -6.55 8.77 7.32
C ALA A 36 -5.56 7.69 6.85
N TRP A 37 -6.05 6.65 6.18
CA TRP A 37 -5.25 5.56 5.63
C TRP A 37 -4.77 5.80 4.18
N ARG A 38 -4.91 7.01 3.64
CA ARG A 38 -4.31 7.43 2.36
C ARG A 38 -2.80 7.68 2.50
N GLN A 39 -2.09 6.64 2.93
CA GLN A 39 -0.66 6.60 3.21
C GLN A 39 -0.10 5.22 2.87
N ASN A 40 1.20 5.19 2.56
CA ASN A 40 1.96 3.97 2.35
C ASN A 40 2.50 3.45 3.69
N LEU A 41 2.49 2.12 3.89
CA LEU A 41 3.16 1.47 5.02
C LEU A 41 4.52 0.95 4.52
N TYR A 42 5.60 1.47 5.08
CA TYR A 42 6.96 1.04 4.77
C TYR A 42 7.44 0.07 5.83
N PHE A 43 8.13 -0.99 5.38
CA PHE A 43 8.80 -1.94 6.25
C PHE A 43 10.28 -1.98 5.95
N GLU A 44 11.08 -1.99 6.99
CA GLU A 44 12.53 -2.06 6.88
C GLU A 44 13.11 -3.03 7.91
N SER A 45 14.23 -3.66 7.55
CA SER A 45 14.95 -4.54 8.46
C SER A 45 15.44 -3.76 9.66
N ALA A 46 15.18 -4.26 10.86
CA ALA A 46 15.76 -3.76 12.09
C ALA A 46 17.01 -4.59 12.47
N ASP A 47 17.31 -4.69 13.77
CA ASP A 47 18.30 -5.60 14.32
C ASP A 47 18.02 -7.07 13.94
N VAL A 48 18.82 -8.02 14.44
CA VAL A 48 18.81 -9.41 13.95
C VAL A 48 17.42 -10.05 14.05
N GLY A 49 16.75 -10.19 12.90
CA GLY A 49 15.41 -10.76 12.79
C GLY A 49 14.26 -9.79 13.11
N GLY A 50 14.55 -8.53 13.39
CA GLY A 50 13.56 -7.49 13.65
C GLY A 50 13.06 -6.80 12.39
N MET A 51 11.87 -6.22 12.49
CA MET A 51 11.26 -5.40 11.45
C MET A 51 10.60 -4.18 12.10
N ARG A 52 10.92 -2.99 11.59
CA ARG A 52 10.25 -1.74 11.98
C ARG A 52 9.42 -1.23 10.81
N HIS A 53 8.39 -0.47 11.11
CA HIS A 53 7.53 0.15 10.12
C HIS A 53 7.33 1.63 10.42
N TYR A 54 7.01 2.37 9.37
CA TYR A 54 6.55 3.76 9.44
C TYR A 54 5.59 4.02 8.30
N THR A 55 4.80 5.08 8.41
CA THR A 55 3.94 5.53 7.33
C THR A 55 4.46 6.80 6.69
N ASP A 56 4.16 6.96 5.40
CA ASP A 56 4.35 8.22 4.69
C ASP A 56 3.13 8.53 3.83
N SER A 57 2.79 9.81 3.75
CA SER A 57 1.68 10.31 2.95
C SER A 57 1.94 10.09 1.46
N VAL A 58 0.87 9.82 0.72
CA VAL A 58 0.98 9.77 -0.75
C VAL A 58 1.02 11.20 -1.28
N ALA A 59 2.10 11.54 -1.99
CA ALA A 59 2.23 12.84 -2.64
C ALA A 59 1.19 13.03 -3.75
N GLU A 60 0.90 14.29 -4.07
CA GLU A 60 0.10 14.59 -5.26
C GLU A 60 0.84 14.18 -6.54
N PRO A 61 0.12 13.82 -7.62
CA PRO A 61 0.73 13.53 -8.90
C PRO A 61 1.62 14.70 -9.38
N SER A 62 2.72 14.37 -10.06
CA SER A 62 3.52 15.40 -10.74
C SER A 62 2.68 16.15 -11.78
N GLU A 63 3.05 17.40 -12.10
CA GLU A 63 2.33 18.23 -13.08
C GLU A 63 2.08 17.51 -14.41
N ALA A 64 3.07 16.79 -14.93
CA ALA A 64 2.93 16.05 -16.18
C ALA A 64 1.89 14.91 -16.10
N VAL A 65 1.83 14.22 -14.95
CA VAL A 65 0.83 13.17 -14.71
C VAL A 65 -0.55 13.78 -14.55
N GLN A 66 -0.67 14.89 -13.81
CA GLN A 66 -1.95 15.57 -13.63
C GLN A 66 -2.50 16.08 -14.97
N ALA A 67 -1.67 16.70 -15.81
CA ALA A 67 -2.08 17.15 -17.13
C ALA A 67 -2.57 15.99 -18.02
N ALA A 68 -1.90 14.84 -17.96
CA ALA A 68 -2.34 13.66 -18.69
C ALA A 68 -3.71 13.15 -18.20
N LEU A 69 -3.94 13.14 -16.88
CA LEU A 69 -5.24 12.77 -16.31
C LEU A 69 -6.34 13.76 -16.71
N ASP A 70 -6.05 15.07 -16.71
CA ASP A 70 -7.01 16.13 -17.07
C ASP A 70 -7.39 16.06 -18.57
N GLU A 71 -6.47 15.59 -19.43
CA GLU A 71 -6.72 15.29 -20.85
C GLU A 71 -7.50 13.97 -21.06
N GLY A 72 -7.75 13.20 -20.01
CA GLY A 72 -8.46 11.92 -20.06
C GLY A 72 -7.60 10.74 -20.49
N HIS A 73 -6.27 10.83 -20.40
CA HIS A 73 -5.40 9.65 -20.60
C HIS A 73 -5.57 8.69 -19.43
N GLU A 74 -5.87 7.43 -19.74
CA GLU A 74 -6.02 6.36 -18.76
C GLU A 74 -5.02 5.23 -19.01
N LEU A 75 -4.67 4.52 -17.93
CA LEU A 75 -3.92 3.27 -18.06
C LEU A 75 -4.92 2.17 -18.42
N ASP A 76 -4.70 1.54 -19.57
CA ASP A 76 -5.52 0.40 -19.98
C ASP A 76 -5.16 -0.82 -19.12
N TYR A 77 -5.94 -1.04 -18.06
CA TYR A 77 -5.74 -2.13 -17.10
C TYR A 77 -6.20 -3.48 -17.72
N HIS A 78 -5.45 -3.97 -18.70
CA HIS A 78 -5.66 -5.28 -19.33
C HIS A 78 -4.64 -6.33 -18.85
N GLN A 79 -4.42 -6.52 -17.54
CA GLN A 79 -3.46 -7.55 -17.05
C GLN A 79 -3.83 -8.23 -15.70
N LEU A 80 -5.10 -8.55 -15.47
CA LEU A 80 -5.48 -9.47 -14.37
C LEU A 80 -6.51 -10.55 -14.81
N GLU A 81 -6.66 -10.76 -16.11
CA GLU A 81 -7.37 -11.93 -16.66
C GLU A 81 -6.39 -13.06 -17.02
#